data_AF-D7IFX2-F1
#
_entry.id   AF-D7IFX2-F1
#
_cell.length_a   1.000
_cell.length_b   1.000
_cell.length_c   1.000
_cell.angle_alpha   90.00
_cell.angle_beta   90.00
_cell.angle_gamma   90.00
#
_symmetry.space_group_name_H-M   'P 1'
#
loop_
_entity.id
_entity.type
_entity.pdbx_description
1 polymer ?
#
loop_
_entity_poly.entity_id
_entity_poly.type
_entity_poly.pdbx_seq_one_letter_code
_entity_poly.pdbx_strand_id
1 'polypeptide(L)' 'MQTFTYEEIREKALKQGITDNRLRVGLWASSNGYIKSKRKIQGKVLTIYLIPKISENPNPHIS' A
#
# COMPACT_ATOMS: atom_id res chain seq x y z
N MET A 1 0.60 -6.62 12.34
CA MET A 1 0.23 -5.58 11.36
C MET A 1 1.52 -5.03 10.82
N GLN A 2 1.71 -5.04 9.51
CA GLN A 2 2.89 -4.44 8.88
C GLN A 2 2.48 -3.08 8.30
N THR A 3 3.33 -2.09 8.47
CA THR A 3 3.16 -0.74 7.93
C THR A 3 4.11 -0.54 6.76
N PHE A 4 3.61 0.09 5.72
CA PHE A 4 4.36 0.50 4.55
C PHE A 4 4.18 2.00 4.33
N THR A 5 5.24 2.65 3.89
CA THR A 5 5.21 4.01 3.38
C THR A 5 4.53 4.05 2.02
N TYR A 6 4.14 5.25 1.58
CA TYR A 6 3.64 5.42 0.21
C TYR A 6 4.67 4.98 -0.84
N GLU A 7 5.96 5.18 -0.59
CA GLU A 7 7.04 4.81 -1.52
C GLU A 7 7.14 3.29 -1.70
N GLU A 8 7.07 2.52 -0.61
CA GLU A 8 7.07 1.06 -0.67
C GLU A 8 5.84 0.52 -1.41
N ILE A 9 4.66 1.11 -1.18
CA ILE A 9 3.43 0.73 -1.89
C ILE A 9 3.52 1.10 -3.37
N ARG A 10 4.10 2.25 -3.69
CA ARG A 10 4.35 2.69 -5.06
C ARG A 10 5.26 1.69 -5.77
N GLU A 11 6.40 1.33 -5.21
CA GLU A 11 7.30 0.34 -5.83
C GLU A 11 6.62 -1.01 -6.08
N LYS A 12 5.82 -1.50 -5.14
CA LYS A 12 5.06 -2.74 -5.32
C LYS A 12 4.04 -2.62 -6.46
N ALA A 13 3.30 -1.52 -6.52
CA ALA A 13 2.33 -1.27 -7.60
C ALA A 13 3.02 -1.17 -8.96
N LEU A 14 4.15 -0.45 -9.03
CA LEU A 14 4.94 -0.31 -10.27
C LEU A 14 5.45 -1.66 -10.77
N LYS A 15 5.91 -2.55 -9.87
CA LYS A 15 6.31 -3.93 -10.23
C LYS A 15 5.16 -4.77 -10.80
N GLN A 16 3.92 -4.42 -10.50
CA GLN A 16 2.72 -5.06 -11.05
C GLN A 16 2.22 -4.37 -12.34
N GLY A 17 2.99 -3.43 -12.90
CA GLY A 17 2.63 -2.71 -14.12
C GLY A 17 1.62 -1.57 -13.92
N ILE A 18 1.32 -1.20 -12.66
CA ILE A 18 0.50 -0.02 -12.39
C ILE A 18 1.31 1.22 -12.73
N THR A 19 0.75 2.13 -13.53
CA THR A 19 1.40 3.41 -13.86
C THR A 19 1.62 4.25 -12.61
N ASP A 20 2.74 5.00 -12.58
CA ASP A 20 3.09 5.92 -11.51
C ASP A 20 2.11 7.10 -11.39
N ASN A 21 0.97 6.83 -10.76
CA ASN A 21 -0.05 7.81 -10.46
C ASN A 21 -0.58 7.55 -9.06
N ARG A 22 -0.58 8.57 -8.21
CA ARG A 22 -0.98 8.46 -6.80
C ARG A 22 -2.38 7.88 -6.61
N LEU A 23 -3.29 8.20 -7.52
CA LEU A 23 -4.64 7.63 -7.52
C LEU A 23 -4.60 6.13 -7.85
N ARG A 24 -3.88 5.71 -8.89
CA ARG A 24 -3.78 4.29 -9.29
C ARG A 24 -3.05 3.45 -8.24
N VAL A 25 -1.96 3.96 -7.67
CA VAL A 25 -1.25 3.32 -6.56
C VAL A 25 -2.16 3.17 -5.35
N GLY A 26 -2.95 4.20 -5.03
CA GLY A 26 -3.95 4.14 -3.96
C GLY A 26 -5.05 3.10 -4.21
N LEU A 27 -5.57 3.02 -5.44
CA LEU A 27 -6.56 2.01 -5.83
C LEU A 27 -5.98 0.60 -5.76
N TRP A 28 -4.78 0.39 -6.28
CA TRP A 28 -4.07 -0.89 -6.19
C TRP A 28 -3.87 -1.29 -4.73
N ALA A 29 -3.44 -0.37 -3.88
CA ALA A 29 -3.26 -0.63 -2.46
C ALA A 29 -4.57 -1.07 -1.77
N SER A 30 -5.66 -0.32 -1.98
CA SER A 30 -6.97 -0.70 -1.44
C SER A 30 -7.42 -2.08 -1.95
N SER A 31 -7.20 -2.37 -3.25
CA SER A 31 -7.53 -3.66 -3.86
C SER A 31 -6.71 -4.83 -3.29
N ASN A 32 -5.50 -4.56 -2.80
CA ASN A 32 -4.62 -5.55 -2.17
C ASN A 32 -4.81 -5.63 -0.64
N GLY A 33 -5.85 -4.99 -0.10
CA GLY A 33 -6.15 -5.01 1.33
C GLY A 33 -5.29 -4.08 2.18
N TYR A 34 -4.55 -3.15 1.56
CA TYR A 34 -3.82 -2.12 2.30
C TYR A 34 -4.77 -1.03 2.77
N ILE A 35 -4.76 -0.76 4.06
CA ILE A 35 -5.57 0.28 4.70
C ILE A 35 -4.75 1.56 4.79
N LYS A 36 -5.20 2.61 4.12
CA LYS A 36 -4.58 3.94 4.20
C LYS A 36 -4.86 4.58 5.55
N SER A 37 -3.81 5.04 6.23
CA SER A 37 -3.89 5.76 7.50
C SER A 37 -2.98 6.99 7.47
N LYS A 38 -3.45 8.08 8.08
CA LYS A 38 -2.64 9.28 8.30
C LYS A 38 -2.14 9.24 9.74
N ARG A 39 -0.83 9.28 9.93
CA ARG A 39 -0.23 9.31 11.27
C ARG A 39 0.65 10.53 11.44
N LYS A 40 0.57 11.13 12.62
CA LYS A 40 1.44 12.23 13.01
C LYS A 40 2.70 11.62 13.64
N ILE A 41 3.81 11.71 12.95
CA ILE A 41 5.12 11.24 13.41
C ILE A 41 6.01 12.46 13.51
N GLN A 42 6.54 12.75 14.70
CA GLN A 42 7.41 13.91 14.96
C GLN A 42 6.82 15.25 14.44
N GLY A 43 5.52 15.47 14.66
CA GLY A 43 4.85 16.69 14.21
C GLY A 43 4.41 16.70 12.74
N LYS A 44 4.91 15.80 11.89
CA LYS A 44 4.57 15.69 10.47
C LYS A 44 3.47 14.65 10.24
N VAL A 45 2.49 14.99 9.41
CA VAL A 45 1.44 14.04 8.99
C VAL A 45 1.96 13.24 7.80
N LEU A 46 2.22 11.95 8.02
CA LEU A 46 2.62 11.01 6.99
C LEU A 46 1.45 10.11 6.59
N THR A 47 1.39 9.74 5.31
CA THR A 47 0.47 8.70 4.82
C THR A 47 1.18 7.37 4.89
N ILE A 48 0.64 6.45 5.69
CA ILE A 48 1.11 5.07 5.79
C ILE A 48 0.00 4.11 5.35
N TYR A 49 0.40 2.93 4.89
CA TYR A 49 -0.48 1.84 4.50
C TYR A 49 -0.28 0.66 5.45
N LEU A 50 -1.36 0.12 5.97
CA LEU A 50 -1.34 -0.97 6.94
C LEU A 50 -1.90 -2.23 6.28
N ILE A 51 -1.22 -3.37 6.46
CA ILE A 51 -1.79 -4.67 6.11
C ILE A 51 -2.14 -5.44 7.41
N PRO A 52 -3.41 -5.88 7.58
CA PRO A 52 -3.76 -6.79 8.65
C PRO A 52 -3.09 -8.15 8.39
N LYS A 53 -2.52 -8.77 9.45
CA LYS A 53 -1.71 -10.02 9.41
C LYS A 53 -2.41 -11.24 8.79
N ILE A 54 -3.69 -11.13 8.46
CA ILE A 54 -4.52 -12.20 7.87
C ILE A 54 -4.24 -12.33 6.36
N SER A 55 -3.59 -11.34 5.74
CA SER A 55 -3.18 -11.34 4.32
C SER A 55 -1.65 -11.41 4.21
N GLU A 56 -1.04 -12.52 4.62
CA GLU A 56 0.37 -12.82 4.30
C GLU A 56 0.54 -13.34 2.87
N ASN A 57 -0.47 -13.19 2.01
CA ASN A 57 -0.30 -13.36 0.58
C ASN A 57 -1.22 -12.42 -0.21
N PRO A 58 -0.81 -11.17 -0.51
CA PRO A 58 -1.62 -10.27 -1.33
C PRO A 58 -1.68 -10.68 -2.81
N ASN A 59 -0.95 -11.73 -3.23
CA ASN A 59 -1.09 -12.29 -4.58
C ASN A 59 -0.68 -13.78 -4.68
N PRO A 60 -1.56 -14.74 -4.38
CA PRO A 60 -1.50 -16.08 -4.93
C PRO A 60 -2.41 -16.13 -6.15
N HIS A 61 -1.83 -16.08 -7.34
CA HIS A 61 -2.49 -16.46 -8.60
C HIS A 61 -3.69 -15.61 -9.05
N ILE A 62 -3.41 -14.71 -9.99
CA ILE A 62 -4.22 -14.71 -11.22
C ILE A 62 -3.78 -15.98 -11.98
N SER A 63 -4.57 -17.05 -11.86
CA SER A 63 -4.55 -18.22 -12.76
C SER A 63 -5.79 -18.16 -13.63
#